data_AF-A0A7S2GIL3-F1
#
_entry.id   AF-A0A7S2GIL3-F1
#
_cell.length_a   1.000
_cell.length_b   1.000
_cell.length_c   1.000
_cell.angle_alpha   90.00
_cell.angle_beta   90.00
_cell.angle_gamma   90.00
#
_symmetry.space_group_name_H-M   'P 1'
#
loop_
_entity.id
_entity.type
_entity.pdbx_description
1 polymer ?
#
loop_
_entity_poly.entity_id
_entity_poly.type
_entity_poly.pdbx_seq_one_letter_code
_entity_poly.pdbx_strand_id
1 'polypeptide(L)'
;MRTNLLYDDCGGKNKTFPQMTIYDSMRLHNVSFGLFMNSTCGLDGKPCHGEDPITDDSPSAINTPDVAMDGVARHHDRFYSQGVFYRQAANGTLPAFSWLHPPLEACDHPCHDVAKGERLLKDVYEALRASPKWNRTLLFVTYDDAGGYYDHIVPPFEGVPADDAPCHLQDHCGLQPPFDFRRLGLRTAGMLISPLVPKGAVFQEPRRGPTATSQFELTSVASTIKTLFNLSTFLTKRDEWAGSFDELLLDEPRPDSDMPMHLPQAPEPAQPWSPPPGATQGRVVKRPRHKDDDDDDDDDNNNNNSTPGEGARLRLTLCQSCCQF
;
A
#
# COMPACT_ATOMS: atom_id res chain seq x y z
N MET A 1 16.23 -19.61 -13.25
CA MET A 1 16.08 -18.13 -13.25
C MET A 1 15.65 -17.72 -14.64
N ARG A 2 14.38 -17.40 -14.85
CA ARG A 2 14.01 -16.59 -16.02
C ARG A 2 13.99 -15.18 -15.48
N THR A 3 14.97 -14.39 -15.90
CA THR A 3 14.93 -12.93 -15.80
C THR A 3 13.59 -12.43 -16.37
N ASN A 4 13.17 -11.23 -15.99
CA ASN A 4 11.91 -10.61 -16.40
C ASN A 4 11.94 -10.41 -17.94
N LEU A 5 11.73 -11.47 -18.72
CA LEU A 5 11.99 -11.57 -20.18
C LEU A 5 11.23 -10.56 -21.03
N LEU A 6 10.29 -9.82 -20.42
CA LEU A 6 9.42 -8.84 -21.05
C LEU A 6 9.72 -7.41 -20.59
N TYR A 7 10.78 -7.22 -19.79
CA TYR A 7 11.19 -5.88 -19.34
C TYR A 7 11.59 -4.99 -20.52
N ASP A 8 12.21 -5.58 -21.56
CA ASP A 8 12.69 -4.89 -22.76
C ASP A 8 11.58 -4.59 -23.80
N ASP A 9 10.36 -5.10 -23.61
CA ASP A 9 9.24 -4.98 -24.57
C ASP A 9 8.30 -3.78 -24.26
N CYS A 10 8.71 -2.87 -23.38
CA CYS A 10 7.98 -1.65 -23.09
C CYS A 10 7.85 -0.77 -24.35
N GLY A 11 6.62 -0.54 -24.83
CA GLY A 11 6.36 0.47 -25.87
C GLY A 11 6.00 -0.06 -27.26
N GLY A 12 5.53 -1.30 -27.38
CA GLY A 12 4.78 -1.73 -28.57
C GLY A 12 3.57 -0.83 -28.87
N LYS A 13 2.96 -0.94 -30.07
CA LYS A 13 1.77 -0.14 -30.47
C LYS A 13 0.62 -0.20 -29.45
N ASN A 14 0.56 -1.28 -28.67
CA ASN A 14 -0.27 -1.40 -27.48
C ASN A 14 0.66 -1.33 -26.26
N LYS A 15 0.43 -0.37 -25.35
CA LYS A 15 1.11 -0.29 -24.06
C LYS A 15 0.64 -1.44 -23.17
N THR A 16 1.19 -2.63 -23.35
CA THR A 16 1.04 -3.70 -22.36
C THR A 16 2.05 -3.45 -21.24
N PHE A 17 1.68 -3.75 -20.00
CA PHE A 17 2.62 -3.84 -18.88
C PHE A 17 2.93 -5.33 -18.64
N PRO A 18 3.79 -5.94 -19.48
CA PRO A 18 4.04 -7.37 -19.44
C PRO A 18 4.96 -7.77 -18.27
N GLN A 19 5.44 -6.82 -17.47
CA GLN A 19 6.36 -7.10 -16.36
C GLN A 19 5.70 -8.02 -15.34
N MET A 20 6.50 -8.93 -14.78
CA MET A 20 6.08 -9.69 -13.60
C MET A 20 5.79 -8.73 -12.44
N THR A 21 4.73 -9.03 -11.69
CA THR A 21 4.41 -8.36 -10.43
C THR A 21 4.77 -9.27 -9.26
N ILE A 22 4.64 -8.75 -8.05
CA ILE A 22 4.82 -9.55 -6.83
C ILE A 22 3.82 -10.72 -6.76
N TYR A 23 2.65 -10.57 -7.38
CA TYR A 23 1.61 -11.60 -7.43
C TYR A 23 2.03 -12.81 -8.25
N ASP A 24 2.74 -12.61 -9.37
CA ASP A 24 3.31 -13.73 -10.14
C ASP A 24 4.39 -14.44 -9.34
N SER A 25 5.24 -13.68 -8.66
CA SER A 25 6.30 -14.24 -7.82
C SER A 25 5.70 -15.10 -6.71
N MET A 26 4.64 -14.63 -6.04
CA MET A 26 3.89 -15.44 -5.07
C MET A 26 3.28 -16.69 -5.71
N ARG A 27 2.64 -16.57 -6.88
CA ARG A 27 2.03 -17.71 -7.59
C ARG A 27 3.06 -18.78 -7.96
N LEU A 28 4.23 -18.37 -8.47
CA LEU A 28 5.33 -19.27 -8.84
C LEU A 28 5.93 -20.01 -7.64
N HIS A 29 5.79 -19.46 -6.43
CA HIS A 29 6.29 -20.05 -5.19
C HIS A 29 5.19 -20.71 -4.33
N ASN A 30 3.99 -20.89 -4.89
CA ASN A 30 2.82 -21.46 -4.18
C ASN A 30 2.46 -20.69 -2.89
N VAL A 31 2.73 -19.39 -2.85
CA VAL A 31 2.27 -18.51 -1.77
C VAL A 31 0.82 -18.15 -2.08
N SER A 32 -0.11 -18.52 -1.19
CA SER A 32 -1.51 -18.18 -1.36
C SER A 32 -1.70 -16.67 -1.16
N PHE A 33 -2.40 -16.03 -2.09
CA PHE A 33 -2.81 -14.64 -1.96
C PHE A 33 -4.26 -14.42 -2.40
N GLY A 34 -4.84 -13.33 -1.92
CA GLY A 34 -6.18 -12.88 -2.30
C GLY A 34 -6.24 -11.37 -2.33
N LEU A 35 -6.95 -10.85 -3.34
CA LEU A 35 -7.21 -9.43 -3.55
C LEU A 35 -8.68 -9.21 -3.20
N PHE A 36 -8.92 -8.62 -2.04
CA PHE A 36 -10.22 -8.40 -1.45
C PHE A 36 -10.67 -6.98 -1.74
N MET A 37 -11.75 -6.86 -2.51
CA MET A 37 -12.32 -5.59 -2.91
C MET A 37 -13.83 -5.71 -2.98
N ASN A 38 -14.55 -4.72 -2.49
CA ASN A 38 -15.95 -4.57 -2.84
C ASN A 38 -16.42 -3.13 -2.59
N SER A 39 -17.31 -2.66 -3.47
CA SER A 39 -18.03 -1.39 -3.51
C SER A 39 -19.16 -1.34 -2.45
N THR A 40 -18.82 -1.58 -1.18
CA THR A 40 -19.76 -1.52 -0.04
C THR A 40 -19.41 -0.36 0.89
N CYS A 41 -20.21 0.72 0.89
CA CYS A 41 -19.96 1.96 1.63
C CYS A 41 -21.05 2.32 2.66
N GLY A 42 -21.90 1.36 3.02
CA GLY A 42 -22.94 1.56 4.02
C GLY A 42 -22.47 1.31 5.46
N LEU A 43 -22.69 2.28 6.34
CA LEU A 43 -22.59 2.17 7.82
C LEU A 43 -23.48 1.06 8.43
N ASP A 44 -24.36 0.44 7.64
CA ASP A 44 -25.33 -0.59 8.00
C ASP A 44 -25.01 -1.98 7.41
N GLY A 45 -23.82 -2.16 6.82
CA GLY A 45 -23.41 -3.42 6.19
C GLY A 45 -24.04 -3.64 4.81
N LYS A 46 -24.59 -2.60 4.17
CA LYS A 46 -25.13 -2.68 2.80
C LYS A 46 -24.14 -2.22 1.72
N PRO A 47 -24.32 -2.70 0.47
CA PRO A 47 -23.58 -2.26 -0.71
C PRO A 47 -23.81 -0.80 -1.06
N CYS A 48 -22.82 -0.13 -1.67
CA CYS A 48 -22.93 1.26 -2.14
C CYS A 48 -24.10 1.49 -3.10
N HIS A 49 -24.40 0.48 -3.92
CA HIS A 49 -25.35 0.57 -5.01
C HIS A 49 -26.45 -0.50 -4.95
N GLY A 50 -26.67 -1.13 -3.79
CA GLY A 50 -27.71 -2.16 -3.61
C GLY A 50 -27.41 -3.52 -4.25
N GLU A 51 -26.16 -3.77 -4.66
CA GLU A 51 -25.69 -5.04 -5.22
C GLU A 51 -25.42 -6.08 -4.12
N ASP A 52 -26.22 -7.14 -4.03
CA ASP A 52 -26.12 -8.19 -3.00
C ASP A 52 -24.67 -8.70 -2.82
N PRO A 53 -24.05 -8.59 -1.63
CA PRO A 53 -22.65 -8.97 -1.40
C PRO A 53 -22.40 -10.49 -1.45
N ILE A 54 -23.46 -11.30 -1.57
CA ILE A 54 -23.42 -12.76 -1.61
C ILE A 54 -23.71 -13.30 -3.02
N THR A 55 -24.32 -12.51 -3.90
CA THR A 55 -24.64 -12.95 -5.26
C THR A 55 -24.03 -12.03 -6.29
N ASP A 56 -23.19 -12.65 -7.10
CA ASP A 56 -22.83 -12.30 -8.47
C ASP A 56 -21.37 -11.87 -8.65
N ASP A 57 -20.74 -12.62 -9.56
CA ASP A 57 -19.38 -12.51 -10.06
C ASP A 57 -19.25 -11.22 -10.89
N SER A 58 -19.43 -10.06 -10.28
CA SER A 58 -19.44 -8.81 -11.03
C SER A 58 -18.02 -8.22 -11.15
N PRO A 59 -17.43 -8.14 -12.35
CA PRO A 59 -16.16 -7.47 -12.62
C PRO A 59 -16.24 -5.93 -12.50
N SER A 60 -17.31 -5.37 -11.91
CA SER A 60 -17.54 -3.93 -11.80
C SER A 60 -16.62 -3.22 -10.79
N ALA A 61 -15.93 -3.95 -9.91
CA ALA A 61 -14.90 -3.40 -9.02
C ALA A 61 -13.52 -3.21 -9.69
N ILE A 62 -13.36 -3.64 -10.96
CA ILE A 62 -12.06 -3.74 -11.65
C ILE A 62 -11.66 -2.44 -12.39
N ASN A 63 -12.40 -1.34 -12.21
CA ASN A 63 -12.16 -0.10 -12.97
C ASN A 63 -11.25 0.93 -12.27
N THR A 64 -10.64 0.63 -11.13
CA THR A 64 -9.55 1.48 -10.62
C THR A 64 -8.25 1.15 -11.36
N PRO A 65 -7.44 2.15 -11.76
CA PRO A 65 -6.19 1.90 -12.48
C PRO A 65 -5.23 1.01 -11.68
N ASP A 66 -5.32 1.00 -10.35
CA ASP A 66 -4.50 0.15 -9.48
C ASP A 66 -4.73 -1.35 -9.68
N VAL A 67 -5.93 -1.76 -10.12
CA VAL A 67 -6.29 -3.16 -10.38
C VAL A 67 -6.49 -3.49 -11.86
N ALA A 68 -6.65 -2.45 -12.69
CA ALA A 68 -6.76 -2.57 -14.14
C ALA A 68 -5.40 -2.77 -14.84
N MET A 69 -4.28 -2.70 -14.12
CA MET A 69 -2.97 -3.06 -14.67
C MET A 69 -2.97 -4.54 -15.10
N ASP A 70 -2.60 -4.81 -16.36
CA ASP A 70 -2.57 -6.16 -16.95
C ASP A 70 -1.90 -7.20 -16.04
N GLY A 71 -0.87 -6.79 -15.30
CA GLY A 71 -0.14 -7.67 -14.40
C GLY A 71 -0.84 -8.07 -13.10
N VAL A 72 -1.82 -7.29 -12.67
CA VAL A 72 -2.71 -7.63 -11.54
C VAL A 72 -3.95 -8.33 -12.08
N ALA A 73 -4.54 -7.80 -13.16
CA ALA A 73 -5.75 -8.33 -13.79
C ALA A 73 -5.61 -9.80 -14.28
N ARG A 74 -4.41 -10.23 -14.68
CA ARG A 74 -4.17 -11.64 -15.05
C ARG A 74 -4.43 -12.65 -13.92
N HIS A 75 -4.47 -12.21 -12.66
CA HIS A 75 -4.84 -13.02 -11.49
C HIS A 75 -6.31 -12.85 -11.10
N HIS A 76 -7.21 -12.59 -12.06
CA HIS A 76 -8.66 -12.46 -11.83
C HIS A 76 -9.26 -13.59 -10.96
N ASP A 77 -8.68 -14.79 -10.97
CA ASP A 77 -9.08 -15.93 -10.12
C ASP A 77 -8.80 -15.72 -8.61
N ARG A 78 -8.17 -14.60 -8.24
CA ARG A 78 -7.78 -14.24 -6.87
C ARG A 78 -8.50 -13.02 -6.33
N PHE A 79 -9.49 -12.51 -7.07
CA PHE A 79 -10.31 -11.38 -6.66
C PHE A 79 -11.50 -11.89 -5.86
N TYR A 80 -11.76 -11.28 -4.70
CA TYR A 80 -12.82 -11.68 -3.78
C TYR A 80 -13.51 -10.45 -3.18
N SER A 81 -14.75 -10.59 -2.72
CA SER A 81 -15.42 -9.51 -2.01
C SER A 81 -14.84 -9.29 -0.61
N GLN A 82 -14.97 -8.07 -0.07
CA GLN A 82 -14.61 -7.80 1.32
C GLN A 82 -15.43 -8.66 2.32
N GLY A 83 -16.65 -9.06 1.97
CA GLY A 83 -17.42 -10.03 2.75
C GLY A 83 -16.73 -11.41 2.85
N VAL A 84 -16.05 -11.85 1.79
CA VAL A 84 -15.23 -13.07 1.81
C VAL A 84 -14.03 -12.89 2.76
N PHE A 85 -13.39 -11.72 2.78
CA PHE A 85 -12.31 -11.42 3.72
C PHE A 85 -12.75 -11.65 5.16
N TYR A 86 -13.87 -11.04 5.57
CA TYR A 86 -14.37 -11.18 6.95
C TYR A 86 -14.71 -12.62 7.32
N ARG A 87 -15.36 -13.37 6.41
CA ARG A 87 -15.65 -14.80 6.63
C ARG A 87 -14.36 -15.62 6.75
N GLN A 88 -13.38 -15.37 5.90
CA GLN A 88 -12.09 -16.07 5.96
C GLN A 88 -11.27 -15.69 7.18
N ALA A 89 -11.35 -14.45 7.65
CA ALA A 89 -10.72 -13.99 8.88
C ALA A 89 -11.29 -14.74 10.09
N ALA A 90 -12.63 -14.77 10.21
CA ALA A 90 -13.34 -15.48 11.27
C ALA A 90 -13.00 -16.98 11.30
N ASN A 91 -12.89 -17.60 10.12
CA ASN A 91 -12.57 -19.03 10.01
C ASN A 91 -11.06 -19.34 10.10
N GLY A 92 -10.20 -18.32 10.13
CA GLY A 92 -8.74 -18.51 10.09
C GLY A 92 -8.21 -19.07 8.77
N THR A 93 -8.96 -18.86 7.68
CA THR A 93 -8.69 -19.40 6.34
C THR A 93 -8.26 -18.34 5.32
N LEU A 94 -7.95 -17.11 5.77
CA LEU A 94 -7.31 -16.10 4.92
C LEU A 94 -6.09 -16.68 4.18
N PRO A 95 -5.69 -16.16 3.03
CA PRO A 95 -4.45 -16.52 2.36
C PRO A 95 -3.20 -16.05 3.16
N ALA A 96 -2.01 -16.39 2.68
CA ALA A 96 -0.75 -15.94 3.28
C ALA A 96 -0.55 -14.43 3.10
N PHE A 97 -0.96 -13.90 1.94
CA PHE A 97 -1.01 -12.47 1.66
C PHE A 97 -2.45 -12.04 1.30
N SER A 98 -3.00 -11.06 2.00
CA SER A 98 -4.34 -10.52 1.73
C SER A 98 -4.22 -9.04 1.43
N TRP A 99 -4.56 -8.59 0.22
CA TRP A 99 -4.68 -7.17 -0.06
C TRP A 99 -6.13 -6.76 0.04
N LEU A 100 -6.45 -5.77 0.86
CA LEU A 100 -7.78 -5.21 1.02
C LEU A 100 -7.77 -3.81 0.42
N HIS A 101 -8.56 -3.64 -0.64
CA HIS A 101 -8.81 -2.33 -1.23
C HIS A 101 -10.13 -1.78 -0.66
N PRO A 102 -10.12 -0.58 -0.07
CA PRO A 102 -11.31 0.05 0.50
C PRO A 102 -12.31 0.42 -0.60
N PRO A 103 -13.61 0.55 -0.28
CA PRO A 103 -14.55 1.24 -1.15
C PRO A 103 -14.17 2.73 -1.24
N LEU A 104 -14.51 3.37 -2.36
CA LEU A 104 -14.15 4.76 -2.65
C LEU A 104 -14.56 5.71 -1.51
N GLU A 105 -15.75 5.54 -0.94
CA GLU A 105 -16.26 6.41 0.12
C GLU A 105 -15.57 6.22 1.47
N ALA A 106 -14.81 5.14 1.66
CA ALA A 106 -14.06 4.83 2.88
C ALA A 106 -12.57 4.66 2.61
N CYS A 107 -12.07 5.23 1.51
CA CYS A 107 -10.67 5.17 1.12
C CYS A 107 -9.86 6.36 1.62
N ASP A 108 -10.39 7.21 2.52
CA ASP A 108 -9.73 8.41 3.06
C ASP A 108 -9.24 9.43 2.02
N HIS A 109 -9.70 9.35 0.77
CA HIS A 109 -9.43 10.38 -0.22
C HIS A 109 -9.90 11.75 0.30
N PRO A 110 -9.17 12.86 0.07
CA PRO A 110 -9.57 14.22 0.47
C PRO A 110 -11.01 14.65 0.12
N CYS A 111 -11.66 14.02 -0.87
CA CYS A 111 -13.04 14.31 -1.26
C CYS A 111 -14.08 13.48 -0.50
N HIS A 112 -13.65 12.53 0.33
CA HIS A 112 -14.46 11.62 1.11
C HIS A 112 -14.29 11.86 2.61
N ASP A 113 -15.22 11.30 3.37
CA ASP A 113 -15.27 11.50 4.81
C ASP A 113 -14.38 10.47 5.52
N VAL A 114 -13.32 10.95 6.18
CA VAL A 114 -12.37 10.12 6.93
C VAL A 114 -13.04 9.27 8.01
N ALA A 115 -14.20 9.68 8.54
CA ALA A 115 -14.94 8.88 9.52
C ALA A 115 -15.32 7.49 8.97
N LYS A 116 -15.55 7.38 7.66
CA LYS A 116 -15.85 6.10 7.00
C LYS A 116 -14.62 5.21 6.89
N GLY A 117 -13.45 5.76 6.58
CA GLY A 117 -12.20 5.01 6.56
C GLY A 117 -11.75 4.58 7.96
N GLU A 118 -11.92 5.44 8.97
CA GLU A 118 -11.69 5.08 10.39
C GLU A 118 -12.59 3.91 10.82
N ARG A 119 -13.86 3.92 10.38
CA ARG A 119 -14.78 2.80 10.63
C ARG A 119 -14.32 1.52 9.93
N LEU A 120 -13.88 1.62 8.68
CA LEU A 120 -13.37 0.47 7.93
C LEU A 120 -12.14 -0.14 8.61
N LEU A 121 -11.18 0.69 9.02
CA LEU A 121 -9.98 0.25 9.71
C LEU A 121 -10.33 -0.46 11.02
N LYS A 122 -11.30 0.08 11.77
CA LYS A 122 -11.85 -0.57 12.96
C LYS A 122 -12.41 -1.95 12.65
N ASP A 123 -13.28 -2.07 11.65
CA ASP A 123 -13.94 -3.34 11.31
C ASP A 123 -12.90 -4.40 10.83
N VAL A 124 -11.90 -4.00 10.06
CA VAL A 124 -10.79 -4.87 9.64
C VAL A 124 -9.94 -5.31 10.83
N TYR A 125 -9.56 -4.39 11.70
CA TYR A 125 -8.80 -4.70 12.91
C TYR A 125 -9.54 -5.71 13.79
N GLU A 126 -10.81 -5.46 14.11
CA GLU A 126 -11.59 -6.33 15.01
C GLU A 126 -11.83 -7.71 14.40
N ALA A 127 -12.05 -7.79 13.09
CA ALA A 127 -12.16 -9.07 12.39
C ALA A 127 -10.87 -9.89 12.43
N LEU A 128 -9.71 -9.25 12.24
CA LEU A 128 -8.41 -9.91 12.36
C LEU A 128 -8.09 -10.26 13.81
N ARG A 129 -8.44 -9.40 14.77
CA ARG A 129 -8.21 -9.61 16.19
C ARG A 129 -9.02 -10.79 16.74
N ALA A 130 -10.25 -10.96 16.27
CA ALA A 130 -11.09 -12.10 16.59
C ALA A 130 -10.69 -13.40 15.85
N SER A 131 -9.79 -13.32 14.86
CA SER A 131 -9.36 -14.47 14.08
C SER A 131 -8.56 -15.47 14.94
N PRO A 132 -8.75 -16.79 14.77
CA PRO A 132 -7.88 -17.80 15.38
C PRO A 132 -6.43 -17.75 14.88
N LYS A 133 -6.12 -16.90 13.87
CA LYS A 133 -4.77 -16.68 13.35
C LYS A 133 -4.12 -15.37 13.80
N TRP A 134 -4.77 -14.56 14.65
CA TRP A 134 -4.27 -13.24 15.08
C TRP A 134 -2.79 -13.23 15.50
N ASN A 135 -2.36 -14.20 16.31
CA ASN A 135 -0.97 -14.31 16.80
C ASN A 135 0.08 -14.54 15.70
N ARG A 136 -0.34 -14.70 14.44
CA ARG A 136 0.50 -14.90 13.26
C ARG A 136 0.12 -13.97 12.10
N THR A 137 -0.61 -12.90 12.40
CA THR A 137 -1.08 -11.92 11.41
C THR A 137 -0.38 -10.59 11.64
N LEU A 138 0.09 -9.99 10.55
CA LEU A 138 0.52 -8.60 10.46
C LEU A 138 -0.49 -7.85 9.60
N LEU A 139 -1.17 -6.86 10.18
CA LEU A 139 -1.94 -5.87 9.42
C LEU A 139 -1.02 -4.68 9.13
N PHE A 140 -0.83 -4.38 7.86
CA PHE A 140 -0.16 -3.19 7.37
C PHE A 140 -1.19 -2.26 6.72
N VAL A 141 -1.27 -1.02 7.19
CA VAL A 141 -2.15 0.01 6.63
C VAL A 141 -1.25 1.07 6.02
N THR A 142 -1.51 1.42 4.75
CA THR A 142 -0.75 2.43 4.01
C THR A 142 -1.68 3.25 3.12
N TYR A 143 -1.14 4.34 2.61
CA TYR A 143 -1.79 5.21 1.63
C TYR A 143 -1.02 5.16 0.32
N ASP A 144 -1.72 5.25 -0.81
CA ASP A 144 -1.13 5.23 -2.15
C ASP A 144 -0.38 6.53 -2.47
N ASP A 145 -0.87 7.68 -1.97
CA ASP A 145 -0.21 8.97 -2.04
C ASP A 145 -0.41 9.83 -0.76
N ALA A 146 0.08 11.07 -0.80
CA ALA A 146 0.04 12.01 0.33
C ALA A 146 -1.24 12.88 0.39
N GLY A 147 -2.20 12.69 -0.52
CA GLY A 147 -3.48 13.41 -0.58
C GLY A 147 -3.36 14.90 -0.94
N GLY A 148 -2.19 15.37 -1.38
CA GLY A 148 -1.92 16.77 -1.69
C GLY A 148 -1.82 17.70 -0.46
N TYR A 149 -1.73 17.12 0.74
CA TYR A 149 -1.48 17.88 1.97
C TYR A 149 0.00 18.26 2.12
N TYR A 150 0.28 19.31 2.89
CA TYR A 150 1.65 19.73 3.18
C TYR A 150 2.35 18.72 4.11
N ASP A 151 3.52 18.25 3.69
CA ASP A 151 4.49 17.57 4.55
C ASP A 151 5.78 18.41 4.59
N HIS A 152 6.41 18.47 5.76
CA HIS A 152 7.61 19.26 6.00
C HIS A 152 8.91 18.51 5.66
N ILE A 153 8.83 17.19 5.45
CA ILE A 153 9.98 16.36 5.12
C ILE A 153 10.27 16.46 3.63
N VAL A 154 11.51 16.81 3.33
CA VAL A 154 12.06 16.74 1.98
C VAL A 154 12.17 15.26 1.58
N PRO A 155 11.57 14.84 0.45
CA PRO A 155 11.66 13.46 0.01
C PRO A 155 13.11 12.99 -0.17
N PRO A 156 13.50 11.83 0.40
CA PRO A 156 14.83 11.28 0.23
C PRO A 156 15.21 11.08 -1.25
N PHE A 157 16.46 11.39 -1.59
CA PHE A 157 17.01 11.23 -2.94
C PHE A 157 18.39 10.55 -2.97
N GLU A 158 19.02 10.36 -1.80
CA GLU A 158 20.34 9.76 -1.73
C GLU A 158 20.27 8.24 -1.95
N GLY A 159 21.07 7.74 -2.90
CA GLY A 159 21.17 6.31 -3.20
C GLY A 159 19.88 5.63 -3.68
N VAL A 160 18.80 6.39 -3.90
CA VAL A 160 17.51 5.94 -4.43
C VAL A 160 17.73 5.43 -5.87
N PRO A 161 17.60 4.11 -6.14
CA PRO A 161 17.87 3.58 -7.49
C PRO A 161 16.92 4.20 -8.51
N ALA A 162 17.37 4.48 -9.73
CA ALA A 162 16.42 4.85 -10.79
C ALA A 162 15.55 3.65 -11.16
N ASP A 163 14.41 3.91 -11.81
CA ASP A 163 13.73 2.85 -12.54
C ASP A 163 14.65 2.36 -13.66
N ASP A 164 14.81 1.04 -13.78
CA ASP A 164 15.57 0.44 -14.87
C ASP A 164 14.75 0.41 -16.17
N ALA A 165 13.51 0.92 -16.16
CA ALA A 165 12.55 0.70 -17.23
C ALA A 165 13.12 1.22 -18.56
N PRO A 166 13.22 0.35 -19.58
CA PRO A 166 13.80 0.72 -20.87
C PRO A 166 12.93 1.73 -21.62
N CYS A 167 11.65 1.85 -21.24
CA CYS A 167 10.80 2.95 -21.63
C CYS A 167 11.07 4.16 -20.72
N HIS A 168 12.12 4.90 -21.02
CA HIS A 168 12.17 6.27 -20.54
C HIS A 168 10.90 6.98 -21.04
N LEU A 169 10.00 7.36 -20.12
CA LEU A 169 8.82 8.20 -20.42
C LEU A 169 9.22 9.65 -20.73
N GLN A 170 10.33 9.78 -21.46
CA GLN A 170 11.11 10.98 -21.73
C GLN A 170 10.26 12.06 -22.42
N ASP A 171 9.28 11.65 -23.24
CA ASP A 171 8.54 12.55 -24.13
C ASP A 171 7.05 12.73 -23.77
N HIS A 172 6.52 12.08 -22.72
CA HIS A 172 5.07 12.08 -22.47
C HIS A 172 4.60 13.06 -21.39
N CYS A 173 5.48 13.44 -20.44
CA CYS A 173 5.12 14.35 -19.36
C CYS A 173 5.53 15.81 -19.62
N GLY A 174 6.22 16.09 -20.72
CA GLY A 174 6.69 17.44 -21.06
C GLY A 174 7.70 18.04 -20.06
N LEU A 175 8.27 17.20 -19.17
CA LEU A 175 9.29 17.59 -18.21
C LEU A 175 10.65 17.60 -18.91
N GLN A 176 11.35 18.73 -18.84
CA GLN A 176 12.74 18.87 -19.29
C GLN A 176 13.58 19.48 -18.14
N PRO A 177 14.55 18.74 -17.58
CA PRO A 177 14.88 17.35 -17.89
C PRO A 177 13.75 16.39 -17.47
N PRO A 178 13.69 15.18 -18.05
CA PRO A 178 12.78 14.12 -17.65
C PRO A 178 13.00 13.75 -16.18
N PHE A 179 11.94 13.34 -15.49
CA PHE A 179 12.07 12.80 -14.14
C PHE A 179 12.83 11.48 -14.19
N ASP A 180 13.91 11.38 -13.41
CA ASP A 180 14.88 10.27 -13.46
C ASP A 180 14.62 9.18 -12.41
N PHE A 181 13.56 9.34 -11.59
CA PHE A 181 13.17 8.43 -10.53
C PHE A 181 14.27 8.17 -9.50
N ARG A 182 15.22 9.09 -9.31
CA ARG A 182 16.26 9.02 -8.27
C ARG A 182 15.86 9.72 -6.97
N ARG A 183 14.56 9.94 -6.76
CA ARG A 183 13.98 10.54 -5.56
C ARG A 183 12.66 9.86 -5.21
N LEU A 184 12.36 9.76 -3.92
CA LEU A 184 11.08 9.29 -3.44
C LEU A 184 9.97 10.32 -3.64
N GLY A 185 8.72 9.86 -3.55
CA GLY A 185 7.55 10.74 -3.48
C GLY A 185 7.42 11.41 -2.12
N LEU A 186 6.34 12.17 -1.97
CA LEU A 186 5.92 12.69 -0.66
C LEU A 186 5.69 11.54 0.31
N ARG A 187 5.99 11.78 1.59
CA ARG A 187 5.79 10.79 2.64
C ARG A 187 4.31 10.44 2.80
N THR A 188 4.03 9.15 2.95
CA THR A 188 2.71 8.63 3.28
C THR A 188 2.70 8.05 4.69
N ALA A 189 1.52 7.90 5.29
CA ALA A 189 1.38 7.24 6.58
C ALA A 189 1.46 5.72 6.42
N GLY A 190 2.13 5.05 7.36
CA GLY A 190 2.25 3.60 7.42
C GLY A 190 2.06 3.10 8.85
N MET A 191 1.20 2.09 9.04
CA MET A 191 0.94 1.50 10.35
C MET A 191 1.08 -0.02 10.31
N LEU A 192 1.90 -0.56 11.21
CA LEU A 192 2.05 -2.00 11.43
C LEU A 192 1.32 -2.39 12.71
N ILE A 193 0.31 -3.24 12.59
CA ILE A 193 -0.57 -3.65 13.68
C ILE A 193 -0.49 -5.17 13.80
N SER A 194 0.13 -5.63 14.88
CA SER A 194 0.31 -7.06 15.16
C SER A 194 0.69 -7.28 16.62
N PRO A 195 0.40 -8.48 17.19
CA PRO A 195 1.08 -8.93 18.39
C PRO A 195 2.60 -9.04 18.21
N LEU A 196 3.08 -9.19 16.98
CA LEU A 196 4.50 -9.33 16.64
C LEU A 196 5.20 -7.99 16.39
N VAL A 197 4.57 -6.84 16.68
CA VAL A 197 5.21 -5.52 16.53
C VAL A 197 5.31 -4.87 17.91
N PRO A 198 6.43 -4.21 18.28
CA PRO A 198 6.55 -3.54 19.58
C PRO A 198 5.42 -2.53 19.85
N LYS A 199 4.93 -2.50 21.10
CA LYS A 199 3.83 -1.62 21.50
C LYS A 199 4.22 -0.14 21.39
N GLY A 200 3.45 0.65 20.64
CA GLY A 200 3.63 2.10 20.57
C GLY A 200 4.97 2.56 20.00
N ALA A 201 5.66 1.69 19.25
CA ALA A 201 6.90 2.06 18.61
C ALA A 201 6.67 2.92 17.37
N VAL A 202 7.60 3.84 17.13
CA VAL A 202 7.67 4.65 15.91
C VAL A 202 8.98 4.30 15.22
N PHE A 203 8.88 3.93 13.94
CA PHE A 203 10.02 3.60 13.10
C PHE A 203 10.13 4.67 12.01
N GLN A 204 11.29 5.32 11.94
CA GLN A 204 11.56 6.35 10.94
C GLN A 204 12.24 5.72 9.73
N GLU A 205 13.30 4.94 9.98
CA GLU A 205 14.19 4.41 8.95
C GLU A 205 14.47 2.92 9.17
N PRO A 206 14.77 2.16 8.10
CA PRO A 206 15.23 0.79 8.24
C PRO A 206 16.60 0.73 8.92
N ARG A 207 16.77 -0.22 9.85
CA ARG A 207 18.04 -0.37 10.60
C ARG A 207 19.00 -1.32 9.92
N ARG A 208 18.46 -2.37 9.30
CA ARG A 208 19.16 -3.42 8.57
C ARG A 208 18.90 -3.35 7.07
N GLY A 209 18.51 -2.16 6.58
CA GLY A 209 18.23 -1.94 5.17
C GLY A 209 19.34 -2.47 4.25
N PRO A 210 19.04 -2.89 3.02
CA PRO A 210 20.02 -3.41 2.06
C PRO A 210 21.24 -2.50 1.86
N THR A 211 21.04 -1.19 2.01
CA THR A 211 22.07 -0.15 1.97
C THR A 211 21.86 0.85 3.11
N ALA A 212 22.87 1.68 3.39
CA ALA A 212 22.77 2.74 4.40
C ALA A 212 21.74 3.83 4.05
N THR A 213 21.41 4.00 2.76
CA THR A 213 20.44 4.99 2.31
C THR A 213 19.04 4.41 2.12
N SER A 214 18.85 3.10 2.34
CA SER A 214 17.57 2.43 2.21
C SER A 214 16.50 3.13 3.06
N GLN A 215 15.28 3.19 2.53
CA GLN A 215 14.13 3.83 3.16
C GLN A 215 12.97 2.85 3.28
N PHE A 216 12.02 3.14 4.18
CA PHE A 216 10.69 2.54 4.10
C PHE A 216 9.83 3.34 3.10
N GLU A 217 9.40 2.69 2.03
CA GLU A 217 8.53 3.24 0.99
C GLU A 217 7.60 2.15 0.41
N LEU A 218 6.76 2.44 -0.57
CA LEU A 218 5.72 1.49 -1.00
C LEU A 218 6.26 0.16 -1.54
N THR A 219 7.43 0.13 -2.17
CA THR A 219 8.06 -1.14 -2.59
C THR A 219 8.67 -1.94 -1.44
N SER A 220 8.76 -1.37 -0.24
CA SER A 220 9.07 -2.10 1.01
C SER A 220 8.03 -3.19 1.28
N VAL A 221 6.79 -3.05 0.78
CA VAL A 221 5.80 -4.14 0.78
C VAL A 221 6.29 -5.33 -0.05
N ALA A 222 6.75 -5.10 -1.28
CA ALA A 222 7.26 -6.15 -2.15
C ALA A 222 8.54 -6.79 -1.57
N SER A 223 9.46 -5.96 -1.06
CA SER A 223 10.66 -6.42 -0.33
C SER A 223 10.29 -7.32 0.85
N THR A 224 9.30 -6.92 1.64
CA THR A 224 8.77 -7.69 2.78
C THR A 224 8.11 -9.00 2.37
N ILE A 225 7.28 -9.01 1.34
CA ILE A 225 6.67 -10.24 0.81
C ILE A 225 7.76 -11.19 0.31
N LYS A 226 8.76 -10.67 -0.41
CA LYS A 226 9.91 -11.46 -0.88
C LYS A 226 10.63 -12.11 0.30
N THR A 227 10.94 -11.35 1.35
CA THR A 227 11.69 -11.84 2.51
C THR A 227 10.87 -12.85 3.32
N LEU A 228 9.64 -12.50 3.70
CA LEU A 228 8.77 -13.35 4.53
C LEU A 228 8.42 -14.69 3.89
N PHE A 229 8.27 -14.72 2.56
CA PHE A 229 7.91 -15.94 1.83
C PHE A 229 9.07 -16.58 1.07
N ASN A 230 10.29 -16.06 1.23
CA ASN A 230 11.50 -16.53 0.58
C ASN A 230 11.32 -16.67 -0.95
N LEU A 231 10.86 -15.60 -1.59
CA LEU A 231 10.73 -15.55 -3.04
C LEU A 231 12.12 -15.42 -3.70
N SER A 232 12.28 -16.03 -4.88
CA SER A 232 13.59 -16.20 -5.52
C SER A 232 14.29 -14.90 -5.96
N THR A 233 13.55 -13.86 -6.30
CA THR A 233 14.09 -12.65 -6.94
C THR A 233 13.33 -11.40 -6.52
N PHE A 234 14.02 -10.26 -6.45
CA PHE A 234 13.40 -8.94 -6.47
C PHE A 234 12.86 -8.63 -7.88
N LEU A 235 11.89 -7.71 -7.98
CA LEU A 235 11.26 -7.31 -9.24
C LEU A 235 12.12 -6.28 -9.99
N THR A 236 12.75 -5.37 -9.24
CA THR A 236 13.52 -4.20 -9.69
C THR A 236 14.64 -3.89 -8.69
N LYS A 237 15.52 -2.93 -9.01
CA LYS A 237 16.47 -2.39 -8.04
C LYS A 237 15.80 -1.62 -6.90
N ARG A 238 14.59 -1.08 -7.11
CA ARG A 238 13.88 -0.28 -6.10
C ARG A 238 13.44 -1.14 -4.92
N ASP A 239 12.79 -2.28 -5.17
CA ASP A 239 12.39 -3.21 -4.11
C ASP A 239 13.57 -4.01 -3.55
N GLU A 240 14.65 -4.19 -4.31
CA GLU A 240 15.92 -4.73 -3.78
C GLU A 240 16.60 -3.75 -2.80
N TRP A 241 16.48 -2.44 -3.03
CA TRP A 241 17.04 -1.39 -2.16
C TRP A 241 16.14 -1.06 -0.97
N ALA A 242 14.83 -1.21 -1.09
CA ALA A 242 13.87 -0.84 -0.07
C ALA A 242 14.06 -1.61 1.25
N GLY A 243 13.83 -0.93 2.38
CA GLY A 243 13.78 -1.56 3.69
C GLY A 243 12.68 -2.62 3.76
N SER A 244 12.87 -3.65 4.59
CA SER A 244 11.85 -4.68 4.79
C SER A 244 11.29 -4.60 6.21
N PHE A 245 9.97 -4.69 6.35
CA PHE A 245 9.28 -4.58 7.64
C PHE A 245 9.45 -5.82 8.51
N ASP A 246 10.00 -6.92 7.98
CA ASP A 246 10.32 -8.11 8.78
C ASP A 246 11.28 -7.76 9.92
N GLU A 247 12.12 -6.75 9.72
CA GLU A 247 13.07 -6.35 10.75
C GLU A 247 12.45 -5.72 11.99
N LEU A 248 11.19 -5.28 11.86
CA LEU A 248 10.41 -4.62 12.90
C LEU A 248 9.59 -5.63 13.73
N LEU A 249 9.66 -6.91 13.36
CA LEU A 249 8.92 -7.98 14.01
C LEU A 249 9.66 -8.53 15.22
N LEU A 250 8.89 -8.87 16.24
CA LEU A 250 9.30 -9.62 17.41
C LEU A 250 9.30 -11.11 17.08
N ASP A 251 10.20 -11.84 17.75
CA ASP A 251 10.25 -13.30 17.65
C ASP A 251 8.99 -13.98 18.22
N GLU A 252 8.38 -13.35 19.24
CA GLU A 252 7.22 -13.88 19.96
C GLU A 252 6.11 -12.82 20.11
N PRO A 253 4.83 -13.24 20.08
CA PRO A 253 3.71 -12.33 20.19
C PRO A 253 3.64 -11.69 21.58
N ARG A 254 3.35 -10.39 21.63
CA ARG A 254 3.05 -9.67 22.87
C ARG A 254 1.77 -10.20 23.52
N PRO A 255 1.60 -10.00 24.85
CA PRO A 255 0.40 -10.42 25.56
C PRO A 255 -0.88 -9.79 25.02
N ASP A 256 -1.99 -10.54 25.08
CA ASP A 256 -3.31 -10.08 24.64
C ASP A 256 -3.78 -8.80 25.34
N SER A 257 -3.33 -8.55 26.57
CA SER A 257 -3.66 -7.33 27.33
C SER A 257 -3.19 -6.04 26.67
N ASP A 258 -2.24 -6.10 25.74
CA ASP A 258 -1.80 -4.92 25.00
C ASP A 258 -2.63 -4.63 23.74
N MET A 259 -3.53 -5.54 23.35
CA MET A 259 -4.30 -5.45 22.10
C MET A 259 -5.79 -5.59 22.40
N PRO A 260 -6.55 -4.48 22.41
CA PRO A 260 -7.96 -4.53 22.74
C PRO A 260 -8.72 -5.37 21.71
N MET A 261 -9.70 -6.15 22.16
CA MET A 261 -10.60 -6.88 21.26
C MET A 261 -11.47 -5.91 20.45
N HIS A 262 -11.87 -4.80 21.09
CA HIS A 262 -12.69 -3.76 20.47
C HIS A 262 -12.02 -2.40 20.59
N LEU A 263 -11.93 -1.68 19.47
CA LEU A 263 -11.46 -0.30 19.43
C LEU A 263 -12.59 0.65 19.88
N PRO A 264 -12.28 1.94 20.16
CA PRO A 264 -13.31 2.96 20.30
C PRO A 264 -14.26 3.01 19.10
N GLN A 265 -15.44 3.61 19.27
CA GLN A 265 -16.33 3.84 18.13
C GLN A 265 -15.71 4.87 17.20
N ALA A 266 -15.81 4.62 15.90
CA ALA A 266 -15.40 5.59 14.89
C ALA A 266 -16.29 6.84 15.00
N PRO A 267 -15.78 8.03 14.62
CA PRO A 267 -16.60 9.24 14.54
C PRO A 267 -17.81 9.05 13.62
N GLU A 268 -18.87 9.81 13.87
CA GLU A 268 -19.97 9.92 12.92
C GLU A 268 -19.52 10.74 11.70
N PRO A 269 -19.94 10.38 10.47
CA PRO A 269 -19.64 11.19 9.30
C PRO A 269 -20.13 12.63 9.44
N ALA A 270 -19.32 13.55 8.94
CA ALA A 270 -19.65 14.94 8.80
C ALA A 270 -20.92 15.12 7.96
N GLN A 271 -21.75 16.08 8.38
CA GLN A 271 -22.89 16.49 7.58
C GLN A 271 -22.39 17.19 6.30
N PRO A 272 -23.09 17.02 5.15
CA PRO A 272 -22.75 17.74 3.93
C PRO A 272 -22.63 19.25 4.22
N TRP A 273 -21.53 19.86 3.77
CA TRP A 273 -21.34 21.29 3.98
C TRP A 273 -22.47 22.06 3.31
N SER A 274 -23.22 22.81 4.12
CA SER A 274 -24.26 23.71 3.64
C SER A 274 -23.68 25.11 3.54
N PRO A 275 -23.58 25.70 2.34
CA PRO A 275 -23.11 27.08 2.20
C PRO A 275 -23.99 28.02 3.03
N PRO A 276 -23.40 29.03 3.69
CA PRO A 276 -24.19 30.10 4.31
C PRO A 276 -25.13 30.74 3.27
N PRO A 277 -26.35 31.15 3.65
CA PRO A 277 -27.26 31.85 2.74
C PRO A 277 -26.56 33.06 2.12
N GLY A 278 -26.42 33.07 0.78
CA GLY A 278 -25.77 34.16 0.03
C GLY A 278 -24.33 33.88 -0.43
N ALA A 279 -23.72 32.74 -0.09
CA ALA A 279 -22.44 32.34 -0.66
C ALA A 279 -22.61 31.91 -2.14
N THR A 280 -22.21 32.76 -3.08
CA THR A 280 -22.02 32.37 -4.48
C THR A 280 -20.74 31.53 -4.58
N GLN A 281 -20.79 30.40 -5.29
CA GLN A 281 -19.58 29.61 -5.58
C GLN A 281 -18.57 30.52 -6.30
N GLY A 282 -17.49 30.87 -5.61
CA GLY A 282 -16.46 31.76 -6.13
C GLY A 282 -15.81 31.15 -7.36
N ARG A 283 -15.79 31.90 -8.46
CA ARG A 283 -15.08 31.55 -9.70
C ARG A 283 -13.59 31.37 -9.37
N VAL A 284 -13.02 30.21 -9.70
CA VAL A 284 -11.60 29.90 -9.46
C VAL A 284 -10.70 30.96 -10.13
N VAL A 285 -10.02 31.77 -9.33
CA VAL A 285 -8.99 32.71 -9.80
C VAL A 285 -7.65 31.98 -9.77
N LYS A 286 -7.12 31.64 -10.95
CA LYS A 286 -5.76 31.10 -11.10
C LYS A 286 -4.73 32.15 -10.67
N ARG A 287 -3.92 31.86 -9.65
CA ARG A 287 -2.74 32.69 -9.30
C ARG A 287 -1.50 32.22 -10.09
N PRO A 288 -0.59 33.11 -10.50
CA PRO A 288 0.67 32.73 -11.17
C PRO A 288 1.67 32.14 -10.15
N ARG A 289 2.45 31.14 -10.58
CA ARG A 289 3.54 30.53 -9.79
C ARG A 289 4.81 31.39 -9.86
N HIS A 290 5.38 31.69 -8.69
CA HIS A 290 6.72 32.29 -8.55
C HIS A 290 7.75 31.15 -8.41
N LYS A 291 8.84 31.24 -9.18
CA LYS A 291 10.10 30.48 -9.01
C LYS A 291 10.94 31.15 -7.92
N ASP A 292 11.88 30.40 -7.36
CA ASP A 292 13.20 30.72 -6.75
C ASP A 292 13.52 29.56 -5.77
N ASP A 293 14.72 29.06 -5.49
CA ASP A 293 16.05 28.93 -6.11
C ASP A 293 16.72 27.82 -5.22
N ASP A 294 17.45 26.89 -5.84
CA ASP A 294 18.21 25.83 -5.17
C ASP A 294 19.55 26.38 -4.64
N ASP A 295 20.08 25.85 -3.54
CA ASP A 295 21.53 25.76 -3.30
C ASP A 295 21.87 24.69 -2.24
N ASP A 296 22.95 23.96 -2.55
CA ASP A 296 23.48 22.69 -2.05
C ASP A 296 24.11 22.72 -0.63
N ASP A 297 24.31 21.55 -0.02
CA ASP A 297 25.53 21.24 0.76
C ASP A 297 25.71 19.72 1.00
N ASP A 298 26.99 19.30 0.88
CA ASP A 298 27.55 17.94 0.72
C ASP A 298 27.73 17.09 2.02
N ASP A 299 27.69 15.76 1.80
CA ASP A 299 28.47 14.61 2.34
C ASP A 299 29.01 14.58 3.80
N ASP A 300 28.81 13.46 4.51
CA ASP A 300 29.91 12.48 4.74
C ASP A 300 29.52 11.14 5.41
N ASN A 301 30.28 10.11 5.03
CA ASN A 301 30.18 8.65 5.27
C ASN A 301 30.38 8.16 6.74
N ASN A 302 29.89 6.93 7.07
CA ASN A 302 30.69 5.68 7.06
C ASN A 302 30.12 4.50 7.94
N ASN A 303 29.92 3.36 7.26
CA ASN A 303 29.96 1.92 7.62
C ASN A 303 30.03 1.38 9.07
N ASN A 304 29.26 0.31 9.36
CA ASN A 304 29.79 -1.09 9.41
C ASN A 304 28.77 -2.21 9.73
N ASN A 305 29.04 -3.37 9.11
CA ASN A 305 28.30 -4.64 9.03
C ASN A 305 28.11 -5.45 10.33
N SER A 306 27.02 -6.24 10.38
CA SER A 306 27.06 -7.68 10.73
C SER A 306 25.72 -8.42 10.50
N THR A 307 25.78 -9.61 9.89
CA THR A 307 24.73 -10.63 9.64
C THR A 307 24.55 -11.58 10.86
N PRO A 308 23.78 -12.72 10.84
CA PRO A 308 22.67 -13.24 10.00
C PRO A 308 21.47 -13.78 10.84
N GLY A 309 20.42 -14.34 10.20
CA GLY A 309 19.59 -15.40 10.82
C GLY A 309 18.15 -15.56 10.33
N GLU A 310 17.82 -16.70 9.71
CA GLU A 310 16.50 -17.12 9.20
C GLU A 310 15.42 -17.38 10.28
N GLY A 311 14.14 -17.15 9.96
CA GLY A 311 13.05 -17.98 10.50
C GLY A 311 11.61 -17.41 10.56
N ALA A 312 10.65 -18.25 10.13
CA ALA A 312 9.20 -18.28 10.43
C ALA A 312 8.20 -17.46 9.58
N ARG A 313 7.24 -18.20 8.99
CA ARG A 313 6.21 -17.72 8.04
C ARG A 313 5.08 -16.92 8.72
N LEU A 314 5.11 -15.61 8.54
CA LEU A 314 4.09 -14.60 8.85
C LEU A 314 3.00 -14.52 7.77
N ARG A 315 1.83 -13.96 8.11
CA ARG A 315 0.80 -13.55 7.13
C ARG A 315 0.68 -12.03 7.10
N LEU A 316 0.70 -11.44 5.92
CA LEU A 316 0.63 -9.98 5.72
C LEU A 316 -0.71 -9.61 5.10
N THR A 317 -1.45 -8.73 5.77
CA THR A 317 -2.65 -8.09 5.25
C THR A 317 -2.35 -6.62 4.95
N LEU A 318 -2.50 -6.17 3.71
CA LEU A 318 -2.30 -4.77 3.32
C LEU A 318 -3.65 -4.08 3.11
N CYS A 319 -3.88 -2.93 3.74
CA CYS A 319 -4.99 -2.02 3.46
C CYS A 319 -4.43 -0.75 2.81
N GLN A 320 -4.86 -0.41 1.59
CA GLN A 320 -4.36 0.74 0.83
C GLN A 320 -5.48 1.75 0.58
N SER A 321 -5.37 2.97 1.10
CA SER A 321 -6.22 4.12 0.73
C SER A 321 -5.92 4.56 -0.71
N CYS A 322 -6.90 5.12 -1.43
CA CYS A 322 -6.80 5.52 -2.83
C CYS A 322 -7.03 7.03 -2.99
N CYS A 323 -6.14 7.72 -3.70
CA CYS A 323 -6.27 9.10 -4.15
C CYS A 323 -6.16 9.18 -5.69
N GLN A 324 -7.25 9.55 -6.36
CA GLN A 324 -7.24 9.90 -7.78
C GLN A 324 -7.50 11.40 -7.94
N PHE A 325 -6.46 12.13 -8.37
CA PHE A 325 -6.58 13.52 -8.83
C PHE A 325 -6.88 13.61 -10.33
#